data_AF-A0A9P6DHR8-F1
#
_entry.id   AF-A0A9P6DHR8-F1
#
_cell.length_a   1.000
_cell.length_b   1.000
_cell.length_c   1.000
_cell.angle_alpha   90.00
_cell.angle_beta   90.00
_cell.angle_gamma   90.00
#
_symmetry.space_group_name_H-M   'P 1'
#
loop_
_entity.id
_entity.type
_entity.pdbx_description
1 polymer ?
#
loop_
_entity_poly.entity_id
_entity_poly.type
_entity_poly.pdbx_seq_one_letter_code
_entity_poly.pdbx_strand_id
1 'polypeptide(L)'
;MLCSNRFPLPGSPSTCSLDTIIIPIPSFVLFVGIGLLVCLRPTLKHDSDDFSRVRPQRWSLWLHMFFVFAAFGMSVLEIVRLALADRGVGLLPATPAAMLLILFLQWYERNGRTHAISVMLLIYWPFLVVFEIIKVLRVHMLLELSPAKDTPFPASDQLTDNIVMTGLFALLMGFEAYSLMRARRLRRQARSEEYRKSLLSA
;
A
#
# COMPACT_ATOMS: atom_id res chain seq x y z
N MET A 1 15.39 -9.65 22.33
CA MET A 1 14.33 -9.16 23.24
C MET A 1 13.41 -8.24 22.44
N LEU A 2 12.22 -8.69 22.06
CA LEU A 2 11.37 -7.95 21.10
C LEU A 2 10.62 -6.75 21.72
N CYS A 3 10.48 -6.65 23.04
CA CYS A 3 9.60 -5.66 23.67
C CYS A 3 10.03 -5.20 25.10
N SER A 4 11.32 -5.18 25.44
CA SER A 4 11.73 -5.04 26.86
C SER A 4 11.57 -3.62 27.46
N ASN A 5 11.46 -2.56 26.65
CA ASN A 5 11.52 -1.16 27.11
C ASN A 5 10.42 -0.26 26.53
N ARG A 6 9.13 -0.65 26.59
CA ARG A 6 8.04 0.24 26.14
C ARG A 6 7.01 0.55 27.22
N PHE A 7 6.58 1.81 27.24
CA PHE A 7 5.56 2.33 28.15
C PHE A 7 4.18 1.74 27.82
N PRO A 8 3.46 1.17 28.80
CA PRO A 8 2.08 0.75 28.61
C PRO A 8 1.19 1.99 28.47
N LEU A 9 0.45 2.10 27.36
CA LEU A 9 -0.65 3.07 27.24
C LEU A 9 -1.95 2.42 27.75
N PRO A 10 -2.73 3.10 28.61
CA PRO A 10 -4.01 2.59 29.07
C PRO A 10 -5.00 2.44 27.90
N GLY A 11 -5.70 1.30 27.82
CA GLY A 11 -6.75 1.04 26.83
C GLY A 11 -6.29 0.54 25.44
N SER A 12 -5.00 0.25 25.24
CA SER A 12 -4.47 -0.27 23.98
C SER A 12 -3.74 -1.61 24.18
N PRO A 13 -3.78 -2.56 23.22
CA PRO A 13 -2.85 -3.68 23.22
C PRO A 13 -1.41 -3.16 23.29
N SER A 14 -0.53 -3.96 23.90
CA SER A 14 0.88 -3.60 24.07
C SER A 14 1.46 -3.06 22.76
N THR A 15 2.27 -2.01 22.85
CA THR A 15 2.90 -1.36 21.68
C THR A 15 3.51 -2.35 20.69
N CYS A 16 4.08 -3.41 21.24
CA CYS A 16 4.70 -4.46 20.47
C CYS A 16 3.69 -5.33 19.70
N SER A 17 2.56 -5.69 20.31
CA SER A 17 1.54 -6.54 19.68
C SER A 17 0.88 -5.85 18.49
N LEU A 18 0.61 -4.54 18.59
CA LEU A 18 0.01 -3.79 17.49
C LEU A 18 0.99 -3.64 16.32
N ASP A 19 2.24 -3.24 16.61
CA ASP A 19 3.26 -3.05 15.57
C ASP A 19 3.65 -4.38 14.88
N THR A 20 3.53 -5.51 15.60
CA THR A 20 3.91 -6.84 15.10
C THR A 20 2.76 -7.57 14.40
N ILE A 21 1.53 -7.42 14.88
CA ILE A 21 0.39 -8.21 14.36
C ILE A 21 -0.48 -7.38 13.45
N ILE A 22 -0.81 -6.15 13.84
CA ILE A 22 -1.87 -5.36 13.20
C ILE A 22 -1.35 -4.61 11.97
N ILE A 23 -0.19 -3.96 12.09
CA ILE A 23 0.42 -3.19 10.98
C ILE A 23 0.72 -4.06 9.74
N PRO A 24 1.22 -5.31 9.82
CA PRO A 24 1.52 -6.11 8.63
C PRO A 24 0.31 -6.85 8.04
N ILE A 25 -0.89 -6.79 8.63
CA ILE A 25 -2.10 -7.46 8.10
C ILE A 25 -2.36 -7.13 6.63
N PRO A 26 -2.33 -5.84 6.20
CA PRO A 26 -2.51 -5.51 4.78
C PRO A 26 -1.52 -6.22 3.87
N SER A 27 -0.27 -6.34 4.31
CA SER A 27 0.81 -7.00 3.57
C SER A 27 0.57 -8.50 3.46
N PHE A 28 0.13 -9.17 4.53
CA PHE A 28 -0.24 -10.58 4.48
C PHE A 28 -1.44 -10.83 3.57
N VAL A 29 -2.48 -10.01 3.66
CA VAL A 29 -3.65 -10.10 2.77
C VAL A 29 -3.23 -9.94 1.31
N LEU A 30 -2.30 -9.02 1.03
CA LEU A 30 -1.75 -8.82 -0.32
C LEU A 30 -0.97 -10.06 -0.79
N PHE A 31 -0.07 -10.60 0.04
CA PHE A 31 0.71 -11.80 -0.32
C PHE A 31 -0.19 -13.00 -0.61
N VAL A 32 -1.19 -13.25 0.24
CA VAL A 32 -2.16 -14.33 0.04
C VAL A 32 -2.98 -14.08 -1.22
N GLY A 33 -3.46 -12.84 -1.43
CA GLY A 33 -4.22 -12.47 -2.63
C GLY A 33 -3.43 -12.70 -3.92
N ILE A 34 -2.18 -12.26 -3.97
CA ILE A 34 -1.29 -12.47 -5.13
C ILE A 34 -0.98 -13.95 -5.31
N GLY A 35 -0.68 -14.67 -4.23
CA GLY A 35 -0.43 -16.11 -4.27
C GLY A 35 -1.61 -16.89 -4.84
N LEU A 36 -2.82 -16.62 -4.34
CA LEU A 36 -4.06 -17.18 -4.88
C LEU A 36 -4.25 -16.83 -6.35
N LEU A 37 -4.01 -15.57 -6.73
CA LEU A 37 -4.15 -15.13 -8.12
C LEU A 37 -3.17 -15.88 -9.04
N VAL A 38 -1.91 -16.08 -8.62
CA VAL A 38 -0.91 -16.84 -9.39
C VAL A 38 -1.30 -18.32 -9.49
N CYS A 39 -1.80 -18.92 -8.41
CA CYS A 39 -2.25 -20.31 -8.39
C CYS A 39 -3.52 -20.54 -9.23
N LEU A 40 -4.44 -19.56 -9.28
CA LEU A 40 -5.72 -19.65 -10.00
C LEU A 40 -5.63 -19.19 -11.48
N ARG A 41 -4.55 -18.50 -11.86
CA ARG A 41 -4.28 -18.07 -13.25
C ARG A 41 -4.39 -19.20 -14.30
N PRO A 42 -3.83 -20.41 -14.12
CA PRO A 42 -3.94 -21.47 -15.12
C PRO A 42 -5.40 -21.87 -15.40
N THR A 43 -6.28 -21.83 -14.38
CA THR A 43 -7.69 -22.20 -14.49
C THR A 43 -8.55 -21.08 -15.09
N LEU A 44 -8.22 -19.82 -14.81
CA LEU A 44 -8.94 -18.63 -15.31
C LEU A 44 -8.53 -18.19 -16.72
N LYS A 45 -7.44 -18.75 -17.25
CA LYS A 45 -6.89 -18.43 -18.58
C LYS A 45 -7.87 -18.75 -19.72
N HIS A 46 -8.85 -19.62 -19.49
CA HIS A 46 -9.78 -20.04 -20.54
C HIS A 46 -10.86 -18.99 -20.88
N ASP A 47 -11.15 -18.05 -19.99
CA ASP A 47 -12.35 -17.18 -20.11
C ASP A 47 -12.05 -15.67 -20.09
N SER A 48 -10.77 -15.27 -19.98
CA SER A 48 -10.39 -13.90 -19.59
C SER A 48 -9.60 -13.10 -20.64
N ASP A 49 -9.37 -13.64 -21.84
CA ASP A 49 -8.58 -12.94 -22.88
C ASP A 49 -9.27 -11.67 -23.43
N ASP A 50 -10.56 -11.47 -23.13
CA ASP A 50 -11.34 -10.33 -23.63
C ASP A 50 -11.45 -9.14 -22.66
N PHE A 51 -10.94 -9.25 -21.43
CA PHE A 51 -10.97 -8.14 -20.46
C PHE A 51 -9.83 -7.13 -20.67
N SER A 52 -9.76 -6.60 -21.90
CA SER A 52 -9.27 -5.28 -22.29
C SER A 52 -8.13 -4.70 -21.44
N ARG A 53 -6.89 -4.99 -21.88
CA ARG A 53 -5.66 -4.30 -21.48
C ARG A 53 -5.81 -2.80 -21.76
N VAL A 54 -6.29 -2.03 -20.78
CA VAL A 54 -6.25 -0.57 -20.86
C VAL A 54 -4.79 -0.20 -20.63
N ARG A 55 -4.08 0.14 -21.71
CA ARG A 55 -2.68 0.58 -21.60
C ARG A 55 -2.63 1.80 -20.67
N PRO A 56 -1.99 1.69 -19.50
CA PRO A 56 -1.80 2.86 -18.66
C PRO A 56 -0.96 3.88 -19.42
N GLN A 57 -1.30 5.15 -19.29
CA GLN A 57 -0.51 6.23 -19.87
C GLN A 57 0.91 6.14 -19.27
N ARG A 58 1.95 6.06 -20.12
CA ARG A 58 3.33 5.77 -19.68
C ARG A 58 3.79 6.66 -18.51
N TRP A 59 3.43 7.94 -18.55
CA TRP A 59 3.72 8.91 -17.48
C TRP A 59 3.08 8.56 -16.14
N SER A 60 1.85 8.06 -16.16
CA SER A 60 1.13 7.65 -14.95
C SER A 60 1.81 6.44 -14.30
N LEU A 61 2.29 5.47 -15.08
CA LEU A 61 3.05 4.34 -14.54
C LEU A 61 4.35 4.79 -13.85
N TRP A 62 5.12 5.69 -14.49
CA TRP A 62 6.37 6.21 -13.90
C TRP A 62 6.15 6.99 -12.61
N LEU A 63 5.13 7.86 -12.56
CA LEU A 63 4.78 8.59 -11.34
C LEU A 63 4.40 7.63 -10.21
N HIS A 64 3.59 6.61 -10.51
CA HIS A 64 3.21 5.62 -9.51
C HIS A 64 4.40 4.82 -9.00
N MET A 65 5.28 4.33 -9.90
CA MET A 65 6.53 3.67 -9.53
C MET A 65 7.41 4.55 -8.64
N PHE A 66 7.51 5.84 -8.95
CA PHE A 66 8.26 6.80 -8.14
C PHE A 66 7.69 6.92 -6.72
N PHE A 67 6.36 7.05 -6.58
CA PHE A 67 5.71 7.11 -5.26
C PHE A 67 5.88 5.81 -4.46
N VAL A 68 5.74 4.64 -5.09
CA VAL A 68 5.96 3.37 -4.41
C VAL A 68 7.42 3.22 -3.99
N PHE A 69 8.37 3.64 -4.82
CA PHE A 69 9.80 3.64 -4.48
C PHE A 69 10.13 4.60 -3.33
N ALA A 70 9.56 5.81 -3.34
CA ALA A 70 9.70 6.77 -2.25
C ALA A 70 9.13 6.22 -0.94
N ALA A 71 7.95 5.59 -0.99
CA ALA A 71 7.34 4.93 0.16
C ALA A 71 8.19 3.78 0.70
N PHE A 72 8.75 2.95 -0.19
CA PHE A 72 9.69 1.90 0.18
C PHE A 72 10.94 2.48 0.88
N GLY A 73 11.53 3.55 0.35
CA GLY A 73 12.65 4.24 0.96
C GLY A 73 12.32 4.75 2.37
N MET A 74 11.16 5.38 2.55
CA MET A 74 10.68 5.84 3.86
C MET A 74 10.48 4.66 4.83
N SER A 75 9.95 3.53 4.38
CA SER A 75 9.81 2.33 5.21
C SER A 75 11.15 1.76 5.66
N VAL A 76 12.16 1.77 4.78
CA VAL A 76 13.51 1.34 5.15
C VAL A 76 14.13 2.30 6.17
N LEU A 77 14.00 3.62 5.95
CA LEU A 77 14.49 4.63 6.90
C LEU A 77 13.84 4.49 8.28
N GLU A 78 12.54 4.23 8.33
CA GLU A 78 11.84 3.99 9.60
C GLU A 78 12.38 2.75 10.32
N ILE A 79 12.58 1.64 9.60
CA ILE A 79 13.15 0.41 10.18
C ILE A 79 14.55 0.67 10.73
N VAL A 80 15.40 1.36 9.98
CA VAL A 80 16.77 1.70 10.41
C VAL A 80 16.71 2.58 11.66
N ARG A 81 15.85 3.60 11.70
CA ARG A 81 15.70 4.48 12.87
C ARG A 81 15.17 3.74 14.11
N LEU A 82 14.20 2.84 13.93
CA LEU A 82 13.68 1.99 15.00
C LEU A 82 14.72 0.98 15.51
N ALA A 83 15.56 0.46 14.62
CA ALA A 83 16.66 -0.43 14.96
C ALA A 83 17.72 0.31 15.79
N LEU A 84 18.10 1.54 15.39
CA LEU A 84 19.05 2.38 16.12
C LEU A 84 18.54 2.81 17.50
N ALA A 85 17.22 2.93 17.67
CA ALA A 85 16.59 3.26 18.93
C ALA A 85 16.32 2.03 19.84
N ASP A 86 16.81 0.84 19.45
CA ASP A 86 16.56 -0.45 20.14
C ASP A 86 15.08 -0.75 20.41
N ARG A 87 14.16 -0.19 19.62
CA ARG A 87 12.71 -0.24 19.88
C ARG A 87 12.01 -1.50 19.34
N GLY A 88 12.78 -2.51 18.99
CA GLY A 88 12.29 -3.79 18.46
C GLY A 88 11.88 -3.67 17.01
N VAL A 89 12.64 -4.31 16.13
CA VAL A 89 12.32 -4.47 14.70
C VAL A 89 11.53 -5.76 14.57
N GLY A 90 10.24 -5.73 14.91
CA GLY A 90 9.36 -6.89 14.85
C GLY A 90 9.04 -7.29 13.41
N LEU A 91 7.76 -7.54 13.12
CA LEU A 91 7.25 -7.86 11.78
C LEU A 91 7.19 -6.64 10.81
N LEU A 92 7.80 -5.51 11.18
CA LEU A 92 7.91 -4.33 10.33
C LEU A 92 8.42 -4.60 8.89
N PRO A 93 9.36 -5.52 8.61
CA PRO A 93 9.85 -5.72 7.25
C PRO A 93 8.82 -6.34 6.29
N ALA A 94 7.63 -6.76 6.77
CA ALA A 94 6.57 -7.25 5.91
C ALA A 94 6.03 -6.16 4.95
N THR A 95 5.93 -4.90 5.42
CA THR A 95 5.46 -3.77 4.60
C THR A 95 6.41 -3.42 3.45
N PRO A 96 7.72 -3.21 3.66
CA PRO A 96 8.64 -2.99 2.55
C PRO A 96 8.76 -4.22 1.63
N ALA A 97 8.61 -5.45 2.14
CA ALA A 97 8.54 -6.63 1.28
C ALA A 97 7.30 -6.61 0.36
N ALA A 98 6.15 -6.18 0.86
CA ALA A 98 4.95 -5.98 0.05
C ALA A 98 5.15 -4.87 -1.00
N MET A 99 5.79 -3.75 -0.63
CA MET A 99 6.15 -2.68 -1.58
C MET A 99 7.06 -3.19 -2.70
N LEU A 100 8.08 -4.00 -2.37
CA LEU A 100 8.96 -4.62 -3.36
C LEU A 100 8.19 -5.55 -4.30
N LEU A 101 7.25 -6.33 -3.77
CA LEU A 101 6.40 -7.17 -4.59
C LEU A 101 5.52 -6.34 -5.53
N ILE A 102 4.96 -5.23 -5.06
CA ILE A 102 4.18 -4.30 -5.89
C ILE A 102 5.06 -3.70 -6.99
N LEU A 103 6.27 -3.23 -6.66
CA LEU A 103 7.24 -2.72 -7.63
C LEU A 103 7.59 -3.80 -8.67
N PHE A 104 7.83 -5.02 -8.23
CA PHE A 104 8.13 -6.14 -9.11
C PHE A 104 6.95 -6.47 -10.03
N LEU A 105 5.73 -6.52 -9.51
CA LEU A 105 4.51 -6.74 -10.30
C LEU A 105 4.29 -5.63 -11.33
N GLN A 106 4.50 -4.38 -10.95
CA GLN A 106 4.37 -3.24 -11.87
C GLN A 106 5.45 -3.24 -12.95
N TRP A 107 6.67 -3.64 -12.58
CA TRP A 107 7.77 -3.81 -13.52
C TRP A 107 7.47 -4.93 -14.53
N TYR A 108 7.02 -6.09 -14.04
CA TYR A 108 6.68 -7.24 -14.87
C TYR A 108 5.48 -6.96 -15.79
N GLU A 109 4.44 -6.30 -15.28
CA GLU A 109 3.22 -5.95 -16.03
C GLU A 109 3.31 -4.60 -16.75
N ARG A 110 4.53 -4.11 -17.06
CA ARG A 110 4.75 -2.84 -17.78
C ARG A 110 3.99 -2.73 -19.10
N ASN A 111 3.68 -3.86 -19.74
CA ASN A 111 2.93 -3.95 -21.00
C ASN A 111 1.40 -4.02 -20.85
N GLY A 112 0.87 -4.00 -19.63
CA GLY A 112 -0.56 -3.95 -19.36
C GLY A 112 -0.88 -4.58 -18.01
N ARG A 113 -1.45 -3.78 -17.10
CA ARG A 113 -1.85 -4.23 -15.77
C ARG A 113 -3.17 -4.98 -15.84
N THR A 114 -3.24 -6.13 -15.18
CA THR A 114 -4.51 -6.88 -15.08
C THR A 114 -5.52 -6.17 -14.17
N HIS A 115 -6.82 -6.24 -14.51
CA HIS A 115 -7.88 -5.63 -13.69
C HIS A 115 -7.88 -6.17 -12.25
N ALA A 116 -7.61 -7.46 -12.08
CA ALA A 116 -7.55 -8.10 -10.76
C ALA A 116 -6.46 -7.49 -9.86
N ILE A 117 -5.24 -7.27 -10.38
CA ILE A 117 -4.16 -6.63 -9.61
C ILE A 117 -4.53 -5.20 -9.25
N SER A 118 -5.15 -4.46 -10.18
CA SER A 118 -5.60 -3.09 -9.88
C SER A 118 -6.66 -3.04 -8.78
N VAL A 119 -7.60 -3.98 -8.77
CA VAL A 119 -8.60 -4.10 -7.69
C VAL A 119 -7.94 -4.47 -6.37
N MET A 120 -6.97 -5.40 -6.37
CA MET A 120 -6.23 -5.75 -5.15
C MET A 120 -5.46 -4.56 -4.59
N LEU A 121 -4.78 -3.79 -5.44
CA LEU A 121 -4.08 -2.57 -5.03
C LEU A 121 -5.07 -1.53 -4.48
N LEU A 122 -6.23 -1.37 -5.12
CA LEU A 122 -7.28 -0.46 -4.63
C LEU A 122 -7.80 -0.84 -3.24
N ILE A 123 -7.80 -2.13 -2.88
CA ILE A 123 -8.16 -2.59 -1.53
C ILE A 123 -6.99 -2.44 -0.57
N TYR A 124 -5.77 -2.75 -1.01
CA TYR A 124 -4.56 -2.71 -0.21
C TYR A 124 -4.23 -1.30 0.30
N TRP A 125 -4.23 -0.29 -0.59
CA TRP A 125 -3.87 1.09 -0.22
C TRP A 125 -4.72 1.68 0.91
N PRO A 126 -6.07 1.68 0.87
CA PRO A 126 -6.88 2.23 1.96
C PRO A 126 -6.69 1.45 3.26
N PHE A 127 -6.52 0.12 3.19
CA PHE A 127 -6.23 -0.68 4.37
C PHE A 127 -4.94 -0.22 5.04
N LEU A 128 -3.90 0.02 4.23
CA LEU A 128 -2.61 0.47 4.70
C LEU A 128 -2.66 1.91 5.26
N VAL A 129 -3.41 2.81 4.61
CA VAL A 129 -3.69 4.17 5.14
C VAL A 129 -4.36 4.12 6.51
N VAL A 130 -5.38 3.27 6.68
CA VAL A 130 -6.10 3.16 7.97
C VAL A 130 -5.16 2.74 9.10
N PHE A 131 -4.32 1.71 8.89
CA PHE A 131 -3.40 1.26 9.92
C PHE A 131 -2.28 2.26 10.21
N GLU A 132 -1.79 2.99 9.20
CA GLU A 132 -0.82 4.07 9.41
C GLU A 132 -1.43 5.25 10.16
N ILE A 133 -2.70 5.61 9.91
CA ILE A 133 -3.40 6.62 10.72
C ILE A 133 -3.46 6.20 12.20
N ILE A 134 -3.80 4.93 12.47
CA ILE A 134 -3.83 4.41 13.85
C ILE A 134 -2.44 4.53 14.50
N LYS A 135 -1.38 4.22 13.75
CA LYS A 135 0.01 4.35 14.20
C LYS A 135 0.40 5.82 14.47
N VAL A 136 0.04 6.74 13.57
CA VAL A 136 0.25 8.20 13.75
C VAL A 136 -0.44 8.70 15.01
N LEU A 137 -1.73 8.37 15.19
CA LEU A 137 -2.51 8.77 16.38
C LEU A 137 -1.85 8.26 17.66
N ARG A 138 -1.29 7.06 17.62
CA ARG A 138 -0.59 6.50 18.77
C ARG A 138 0.71 7.21 19.07
N VAL A 139 1.53 7.51 18.06
CA VAL A 139 2.78 8.25 18.23
C VAL A 139 2.49 9.66 18.74
N HIS A 140 1.40 10.27 18.28
CA HIS A 140 0.92 11.55 18.80
C HIS A 140 0.59 11.47 20.30
N MET A 141 -0.16 10.45 20.73
CA MET A 141 -0.42 10.23 22.16
C MET A 141 0.88 10.00 22.95
N LEU A 142 1.84 9.25 22.39
CA LEU A 142 3.12 9.02 23.05
C LEU A 142 3.92 10.33 23.22
N LEU A 143 3.86 11.23 22.24
CA LEU A 143 4.51 12.54 22.29
C LEU A 143 3.95 13.40 23.44
N GLU A 144 2.63 13.34 23.68
CA GLU A 144 1.99 14.06 24.79
C GLU A 144 2.37 13.49 26.17
N LEU A 145 2.44 12.16 26.30
CA LEU A 145 2.75 11.51 27.59
C LEU A 145 4.24 11.53 27.95
N SER A 146 5.12 11.36 26.97
CA SER A 146 6.56 11.32 27.19
C SER A 146 7.31 11.78 25.94
N PRO A 147 7.68 13.07 25.86
CA PRO A 147 8.27 13.62 24.64
C PRO A 147 9.68 13.09 24.32
N ALA A 148 10.24 12.19 25.14
CA ALA A 148 11.50 11.45 24.91
C ALA A 148 12.60 12.30 24.25
N LYS A 149 12.77 13.55 24.73
CA LYS A 149 13.61 14.58 24.09
C LYS A 149 15.10 14.23 24.09
N ASP A 150 15.53 13.38 25.02
CA ASP A 150 16.94 13.01 25.20
C ASP A 150 17.30 11.66 24.55
N THR A 151 16.43 11.14 23.67
CA THR A 151 16.69 9.87 22.95
C THR A 151 17.22 10.14 21.54
N PRO A 152 18.03 9.23 20.95
CA PRO A 152 18.58 9.40 19.60
C PRO A 152 17.51 9.41 18.49
N PHE A 153 16.25 9.13 18.83
CA PHE A 153 15.11 9.24 17.92
C PHE A 153 13.91 9.85 18.64
N PRO A 154 13.80 11.20 18.63
CA PRO A 154 12.74 11.90 19.36
C PRO A 154 11.36 11.59 18.74
N ALA A 155 10.33 11.58 19.59
CA ALA A 155 8.98 11.24 19.18
C ALA A 155 8.40 12.21 18.12
N SER A 156 8.91 13.46 18.05
CA SER A 156 8.53 14.45 17.02
C SER A 156 8.93 14.02 15.61
N ASP A 157 10.13 13.47 15.47
CA ASP A 157 10.67 13.04 14.17
C ASP A 157 9.94 11.77 13.73
N GLN A 158 9.70 10.86 14.69
CA GLN A 158 8.87 9.68 14.46
C GLN A 158 7.45 10.04 14.01
N LEU A 159 6.84 11.07 14.58
CA LEU A 159 5.52 11.53 14.18
C LEU A 159 5.54 12.05 12.73
N THR A 160 6.54 12.87 12.40
CA THR A 160 6.67 13.48 11.08
C THR A 160 6.90 12.43 9.99
N ASP A 161 7.78 11.45 10.23
CA ASP A 161 8.02 10.33 9.31
C ASP A 161 6.74 9.56 9.01
N ASN A 162 5.96 9.23 10.05
CA ASN A 162 4.71 8.48 9.90
C ASN A 162 3.62 9.29 9.20
N ILE A 163 3.55 10.62 9.43
CA ILE A 163 2.62 11.50 8.71
C ILE A 163 2.99 11.56 7.22
N VAL A 164 4.27 11.72 6.90
CA VAL A 164 4.75 11.75 5.50
C VAL A 164 4.44 10.41 4.81
N MET A 165 4.70 9.30 5.50
CA MET A 165 4.39 7.97 5.00
C MET A 165 2.88 7.77 4.76
N THR A 166 2.04 8.19 5.71
CA THR A 166 0.57 8.17 5.55
C THR A 166 0.12 8.98 4.34
N GLY A 167 0.71 10.17 4.14
CA GLY A 167 0.45 11.02 2.98
C GLY A 167 0.82 10.34 1.65
N LEU A 168 1.97 9.66 1.59
CA LEU A 168 2.38 8.89 0.41
C LEU A 168 1.37 7.77 0.09
N PHE A 169 0.86 7.06 1.10
CA PHE A 169 -0.14 6.01 0.90
C PHE A 169 -1.50 6.57 0.45
N ALA A 170 -1.91 7.72 0.99
CA ALA A 170 -3.12 8.40 0.54
C ALA A 170 -2.99 8.87 -0.93
N LEU A 171 -1.81 9.36 -1.34
CA LEU A 171 -1.54 9.71 -2.74
C LEU A 171 -1.59 8.48 -3.65
N LEU A 172 -0.98 7.36 -3.24
CA LEU A 172 -1.02 6.10 -3.97
C LEU A 172 -2.44 5.55 -4.12
N MET A 173 -3.25 5.64 -3.05
CA MET A 173 -4.68 5.33 -3.06
C MET A 173 -5.44 6.19 -4.07
N GLY A 174 -5.27 7.51 -4.01
CA GLY A 174 -5.93 8.46 -4.92
C GLY A 174 -5.52 8.22 -6.38
N PHE A 175 -4.25 7.90 -6.60
CA PHE A 175 -3.73 7.56 -7.92
C PHE A 175 -4.35 6.29 -8.48
N GLU A 176 -4.43 5.23 -7.67
CA GLU A 176 -5.01 3.95 -8.06
C GLU A 176 -6.50 4.11 -8.36
N ALA A 177 -7.24 4.82 -7.49
CA ALA A 177 -8.64 5.14 -7.71
C ALA A 177 -8.85 5.95 -9.00
N TYR A 178 -8.03 6.97 -9.25
CA TYR A 178 -8.08 7.77 -10.48
C TYR A 178 -7.84 6.91 -11.73
N SER A 179 -6.82 6.04 -11.69
CA SER A 179 -6.50 5.14 -12.80
C SER A 179 -7.66 4.20 -13.15
N LEU A 180 -8.31 3.63 -12.12
CA LEU A 180 -9.46 2.75 -12.28
C LEU A 180 -10.70 3.50 -12.77
N MET A 181 -10.98 4.69 -12.22
CA MET A 181 -12.08 5.53 -12.68
C MET A 181 -11.92 5.92 -14.14
N ARG A 182 -10.71 6.31 -14.55
CA ARG A 182 -10.42 6.66 -15.95
C ARG A 182 -10.58 5.45 -16.86
N ALA A 183 -10.05 4.28 -16.47
CA ALA A 183 -10.22 3.05 -17.23
C ALA A 183 -11.71 2.67 -17.40
N ARG A 184 -12.52 2.81 -16.34
CA ARG A 184 -13.98 2.59 -16.39
C ARG A 184 -14.68 3.58 -17.32
N ARG A 185 -14.31 4.87 -17.29
CA ARG A 185 -14.88 5.91 -18.17
C ARG A 185 -14.59 5.61 -19.64
N LEU A 186 -13.34 5.29 -19.99
CA LEU A 186 -12.95 4.95 -21.36
C LEU A 186 -13.69 3.71 -21.88
N ARG A 187 -13.87 2.68 -21.04
CA ARG A 187 -14.65 1.48 -21.39
C ARG A 187 -16.13 1.80 -21.65
N ARG A 188 -16.72 2.68 -20.83
CA ARG A 188 -18.12 3.12 -21.03
C ARG A 188 -18.28 3.87 -22.35
N GLN A 189 -17.32 4.72 -22.70
CA GLN A 189 -17.33 5.44 -23.98
C GLN A 189 -17.22 4.49 -25.17
N ALA A 190 -16.26 3.57 -25.17
CA ALA A 190 -16.10 2.58 -26.25
C ALA A 190 -17.39 1.75 -26.47
N ARG A 191 -18.00 1.25 -25.39
CA ARG A 191 -19.27 0.50 -25.47
C ARG A 191 -20.42 1.34 -26.03
N SER A 192 -20.48 2.63 -25.68
CA SER A 192 -21.53 3.52 -26.21
C SER A 192 -21.36 3.82 -27.71
N GLU A 193 -20.12 3.89 -28.19
CA GLU A 193 -19.83 4.07 -29.62
C GLU A 193 -20.18 2.83 -30.44
N GLU A 194 -19.88 1.64 -29.89
CA GLU A 194 -20.23 0.36 -30.51
C GLU A 194 -21.75 0.20 -30.65
N TYR A 195 -22.49 0.48 -29.58
CA TYR A 195 -23.96 0.47 -29.59
C TYR A 195 -24.56 1.47 -30.60
N ARG A 196 -23.94 2.65 -30.73
CA ARG A 196 -24.35 3.64 -31.74
C ARG A 196 -24.11 3.13 -33.16
N LYS A 197 -22.99 2.43 -33.41
CA LYS A 197 -22.68 1.86 -34.73
C LYS A 197 -23.65 0.74 -35.11
N SER A 198 -24.02 -0.13 -34.16
CA SER A 198 -24.98 -1.22 -34.41
C SER A 198 -26.38 -0.72 -34.76
N LEU A 199 -26.80 0.43 -34.20
CA LEU A 199 -28.09 1.05 -34.53
C LEU A 199 -28.13 1.71 -35.91
N LEU A 200 -26.99 2.18 -36.42
CA LEU A 200 -26.91 2.82 -37.75
C LEU A 200 -26.83 1.80 -38.90
N SER A 201 -26.54 0.54 -38.60
CA SER A 201 -26.45 -0.55 -39.59
C SER A 201 -27.72 -1.40 -39.74
N ALA A 202 -28.75 -1.12 -38.93
CA ALA A 202 -30.05 -1.79 -38.96
C ALA A 202 -31.10 -0.90 -39.65
#